data_AF-A0A7C5VHF6-F1
#
_entry.id   AF-A0A7C5VHF6-F1
#
_cell.length_a   1.000
_cell.length_b   1.000
_cell.length_c   1.000
_cell.angle_alpha   90.00
_cell.angle_beta   90.00
_cell.angle_gamma   90.00
#
_symmetry.space_group_name_H-M   'P 1'
#
loop_
_entity.id
_entity.type
_entity.pdbx_description
1 polymer ?
#
loop_
_entity_poly.entity_id
_entity_poly.type
_entity_poly.pdbx_seq_one_letter_code
_entity_poly.pdbx_strand_id
1 'polypeptide(L)'
;MRRRGPALKRRCGGPRGDRQRGSGEGQRRVPQGGDEAVVDQGLQRSRERREAFAAELERLLGIEVTVCGSPSEALKGADAVLTATNSATPVLNGDDLEEDALVMSLGALPTRRELDLRTFERTSFVCADRRASVVKEAGDVIEALRRGVLREDEIAELPEVVRGSKEPVTSGIRVYKSVGFAAIDLFFSLRLYEMARDRKVGREVEL
;
A
#
# COMPACT_ATOMS: atom_id res chain seq x y z
N MET A 1 -64.47 -13.11 -4.19
CA MET A 1 -64.46 -11.63 -4.10
C MET A 1 -63.01 -11.17 -4.29
N ARG A 2 -62.64 -10.57 -5.44
CA ARG A 2 -62.65 -9.11 -5.73
C ARG A 2 -61.74 -8.35 -4.73
N ARG A 3 -60.74 -7.52 -5.06
CA ARG A 3 -60.28 -6.74 -6.23
C ARG A 3 -58.82 -6.28 -5.93
N ARG A 4 -57.88 -6.27 -6.89
CA ARG A 4 -57.30 -5.07 -7.57
C ARG A 4 -57.19 -3.76 -6.76
N GLY A 5 -55.93 -3.34 -6.50
CA GLY A 5 -55.36 -1.96 -6.54
C GLY A 5 -55.94 -0.86 -5.63
N PRO A 6 -55.31 0.34 -5.50
CA PRO A 6 -54.37 0.93 -6.47
C PRO A 6 -53.11 1.60 -5.89
N ALA A 7 -52.17 1.86 -6.80
CA ALA A 7 -51.09 2.83 -6.66
C ALA A 7 -51.63 4.27 -6.55
N LEU A 8 -50.99 5.11 -5.71
CA LEU A 8 -51.20 6.55 -5.70
C LEU A 8 -49.94 7.26 -6.24
N LYS A 9 -50.05 7.85 -7.44
CA LYS A 9 -49.24 8.99 -7.89
C LYS A 9 -49.91 10.28 -7.41
N ARG A 10 -49.11 11.29 -7.05
CA ARG A 10 -49.34 12.76 -7.22
C ARG A 10 -48.05 13.46 -6.73
N ARG A 11 -47.23 14.02 -7.64
CA ARG A 11 -47.26 15.37 -8.28
C ARG A 11 -46.72 16.51 -7.38
N CYS A 12 -45.61 17.08 -7.85
CA CYS A 12 -45.28 18.51 -8.05
C CYS A 12 -45.58 19.55 -6.96
N GLY A 13 -44.56 20.33 -6.60
CA GLY A 13 -44.67 21.73 -6.14
C GLY A 13 -43.70 22.12 -5.03
N GLY A 14 -42.77 23.06 -5.30
CA GLY A 14 -41.77 23.59 -4.33
C GLY A 14 -42.35 24.47 -3.20
N PRO A 15 -41.53 25.17 -2.38
CA PRO A 15 -40.57 26.16 -2.84
C PRO A 15 -39.19 26.14 -2.14
N ARG A 16 -38.32 27.05 -2.61
CA ARG A 16 -36.96 27.35 -2.14
C ARG A 16 -36.94 27.93 -0.72
N GLY A 17 -35.88 27.61 0.01
CA GLY A 17 -35.46 28.14 1.31
C GLY A 17 -34.74 27.00 2.05
N ASP A 18 -33.50 27.09 2.51
CA ASP A 18 -32.74 28.21 2.99
C ASP A 18 -31.24 27.86 2.88
N ARG A 19 -30.38 28.82 2.55
CA ARG A 19 -28.92 28.61 2.52
C ARG A 19 -28.41 28.57 3.95
N GLN A 20 -28.29 27.37 4.52
CA GLN A 20 -27.47 27.17 5.71
C GLN A 20 -26.12 26.59 5.30
N ARG A 21 -25.08 27.39 5.59
CA ARG A 21 -23.67 27.01 5.54
C ARG A 21 -23.44 25.93 6.59
N GLY A 22 -23.45 24.67 6.16
CA GLY A 22 -22.90 23.55 6.91
C GLY A 22 -21.46 23.35 6.45
N SER A 23 -20.52 23.50 7.37
CA SER A 23 -19.12 23.08 7.23
C SER A 23 -19.07 21.61 6.81
N GLY A 24 -18.82 21.38 5.52
CA GLY A 24 -18.58 20.07 4.98
C GLY A 24 -17.21 19.60 5.42
N GLU A 25 -17.15 18.90 6.56
CA GLU A 25 -16.13 17.87 6.74
C GLU A 25 -16.32 16.87 5.60
N GLY A 26 -15.53 17.06 4.54
CA GLY A 26 -15.44 16.11 3.45
C GLY A 26 -14.94 14.80 4.02
N GLN A 27 -15.86 13.92 4.39
CA GLN A 27 -15.61 12.49 4.48
C GLN A 27 -15.07 12.08 3.11
N ARG A 28 -13.73 12.08 3.00
CA ARG A 28 -13.03 11.47 1.88
C ARG A 28 -13.45 10.01 1.91
N ARG A 29 -14.29 9.64 0.93
CA ARG A 29 -14.61 8.24 0.71
C ARG A 29 -13.30 7.52 0.47
N VAL A 30 -12.99 6.56 1.33
CA VAL A 30 -11.97 5.55 1.03
C VAL A 30 -12.47 4.83 -0.22
N PRO A 31 -11.66 4.73 -1.30
CA PRO A 31 -12.03 3.93 -2.46
C PRO A 31 -12.35 2.51 -2.00
N GLN A 32 -13.53 2.00 -2.39
CA GLN A 32 -13.82 0.57 -2.30
C GLN A 32 -13.06 -0.09 -3.46
N GLY A 33 -11.80 -0.42 -3.22
CA GLY A 33 -10.96 -1.22 -4.11
C GLY A 33 -10.18 -2.19 -3.23
N GLY A 34 -10.20 -3.48 -3.57
CA GLY A 34 -9.45 -4.51 -2.85
C GLY A 34 -10.21 -5.78 -2.51
N ASP A 35 -11.15 -6.23 -3.35
CA ASP A 35 -11.74 -7.57 -3.21
C ASP A 35 -10.85 -8.68 -3.82
N GLU A 36 -9.73 -8.28 -4.45
CA GLU A 36 -8.81 -9.16 -5.16
C GLU A 36 -7.37 -8.84 -4.78
N ALA A 37 -6.58 -9.88 -4.50
CA ALA A 37 -5.13 -9.78 -4.36
C ALA A 37 -4.45 -10.67 -5.40
N VAL A 38 -3.34 -10.19 -5.95
CA VAL A 38 -2.56 -10.95 -6.92
C VAL A 38 -1.18 -11.23 -6.36
N VAL A 39 -0.79 -12.50 -6.37
CA VAL A 39 0.51 -12.95 -5.85
C VAL A 39 1.34 -13.53 -6.99
N ASP A 40 2.59 -13.08 -7.08
CA ASP A 40 3.56 -13.53 -8.08
C ASP A 40 4.87 -14.09 -7.48
N GLN A 41 5.64 -14.77 -8.33
CA GLN A 41 6.98 -15.40 -8.27
C GLN A 41 7.98 -14.91 -7.20
N GLY A 42 7.85 -13.69 -6.68
CA GLY A 42 8.82 -13.05 -5.78
C GLY A 42 9.00 -13.73 -4.41
N LEU A 43 7.97 -14.42 -3.90
CA LEU A 43 8.02 -14.99 -2.54
C LEU A 43 8.50 -16.44 -2.51
N GLN A 44 8.19 -17.25 -3.53
CA GLN A 44 8.30 -18.70 -3.46
C GLN A 44 8.58 -19.34 -4.83
N ARG A 45 9.79 -19.89 -4.99
CA ARG A 45 10.28 -20.47 -6.26
C ARG A 45 9.51 -21.70 -6.75
N SER A 46 8.69 -22.35 -5.91
CA SER A 46 7.82 -23.44 -6.34
C SER A 46 6.38 -22.96 -6.46
N ARG A 47 5.70 -23.39 -7.53
CA ARG A 47 4.28 -23.15 -7.76
C ARG A 47 3.43 -23.58 -6.56
N GLU A 48 3.72 -24.77 -6.01
CA GLU A 48 3.04 -25.33 -4.84
C GLU A 48 3.05 -24.39 -3.64
N ARG A 49 4.20 -23.77 -3.35
CA ARG A 49 4.28 -22.82 -2.25
C ARG A 49 3.39 -21.60 -2.50
N ARG A 50 3.40 -21.06 -3.72
CA ARG A 50 2.57 -19.90 -4.11
C ARG A 50 1.09 -20.19 -3.96
N GLU A 51 0.65 -21.37 -4.38
CA GLU A 51 -0.73 -21.83 -4.22
C GLU A 51 -1.09 -21.99 -2.73
N ALA A 52 -0.17 -22.53 -1.91
CA ALA A 52 -0.39 -22.64 -0.46
C ALA A 52 -0.48 -21.26 0.22
N PHE A 53 0.36 -20.31 -0.18
CA PHE A 53 0.32 -18.93 0.33
C PHE A 53 -0.95 -18.19 -0.11
N ALA A 54 -1.37 -18.35 -1.36
CA ALA A 54 -2.64 -17.79 -1.84
C ALA A 54 -3.82 -18.34 -1.03
N ALA A 55 -3.91 -19.67 -0.86
CA ALA A 55 -4.97 -20.28 -0.06
C ALA A 55 -4.96 -19.82 1.41
N GLU A 56 -3.78 -19.58 1.99
CA GLU A 56 -3.67 -19.01 3.33
C GLU A 56 -4.18 -17.56 3.39
N LEU A 57 -3.83 -16.73 2.40
CA LEU A 57 -4.30 -15.35 2.31
C LEU A 57 -5.82 -15.28 2.10
N GLU A 58 -6.39 -16.09 1.21
CA GLU A 58 -7.84 -16.17 1.00
C GLU A 58 -8.55 -16.51 2.32
N ARG A 59 -8.02 -17.49 3.06
CA ARG A 59 -8.59 -17.89 4.36
C ARG A 59 -8.48 -16.80 5.42
N LEU A 60 -7.39 -16.04 5.43
CA LEU A 60 -7.13 -15.00 6.43
C LEU A 60 -7.90 -13.71 6.15
N LEU A 61 -8.00 -13.33 4.88
CA LEU A 61 -8.49 -12.02 4.45
C LEU A 61 -9.93 -12.08 3.91
N GLY A 62 -10.38 -13.25 3.45
CA GLY A 62 -11.71 -13.43 2.85
C GLY A 62 -11.87 -12.73 1.50
N ILE A 63 -10.76 -12.55 0.77
CA ILE A 63 -10.70 -11.95 -0.57
C ILE A 63 -10.27 -13.01 -1.59
N GLU A 64 -10.54 -12.79 -2.87
CA GLU A 64 -10.06 -13.65 -3.94
C GLU A 64 -8.54 -13.47 -4.13
N VAL A 65 -7.79 -14.57 -4.24
CA VAL A 65 -6.35 -14.51 -4.49
C VAL A 65 -5.97 -15.29 -5.74
N THR A 66 -5.49 -14.58 -6.74
CA THR A 66 -5.02 -15.19 -7.99
C THR A 66 -3.49 -15.36 -7.98
N VAL A 67 -3.02 -16.56 -8.33
CA VAL A 67 -1.59 -16.85 -8.54
C VAL A 67 -1.24 -16.61 -10.00
N CYS A 68 -0.33 -15.68 -10.26
CA CYS A 68 0.13 -15.36 -11.62
C CYS A 68 1.39 -16.14 -12.03
N GLY A 69 1.59 -16.23 -13.34
CA GLY A 69 2.77 -16.85 -13.95
C GLY A 69 3.98 -15.93 -14.03
N SER A 70 3.81 -14.61 -13.93
CA SER A 70 4.89 -13.62 -14.02
C SER A 70 4.54 -12.29 -13.33
N PRO A 71 5.54 -11.45 -12.97
CA PRO A 71 5.28 -10.13 -12.40
C PRO A 71 4.41 -9.26 -13.30
N SER A 72 4.72 -9.21 -14.60
CA SER A 72 3.96 -8.42 -15.58
C SER A 72 2.50 -8.87 -15.71
N GLU A 73 2.18 -10.13 -15.41
CA GLU A 73 0.78 -10.57 -15.35
C GLU A 73 0.10 -10.05 -14.09
N ALA A 74 0.79 -10.06 -12.96
CA ALA A 74 0.26 -9.58 -11.69
C ALA A 74 0.09 -8.05 -11.60
N LEU A 75 0.81 -7.29 -12.43
CA LEU A 75 0.72 -5.83 -12.46
C LEU A 75 -0.48 -5.31 -13.27
N LYS A 76 -1.04 -6.12 -14.17
CA LYS A 76 -2.16 -5.69 -15.05
C LYS A 76 -3.41 -5.38 -14.22
N GLY A 77 -3.91 -4.16 -14.32
CA GLY A 77 -5.08 -3.70 -13.58
C GLY A 77 -4.85 -3.51 -12.08
N ALA A 78 -3.60 -3.57 -11.61
CA ALA A 78 -3.30 -3.44 -10.18
C ALA A 78 -3.33 -1.97 -9.73
N ASP A 79 -4.31 -1.60 -8.90
CA ASP A 79 -4.37 -0.29 -8.25
C ASP A 79 -3.24 -0.11 -7.21
N ALA A 80 -2.82 -1.21 -6.59
CA ALA A 80 -1.76 -1.23 -5.60
C ALA A 80 -0.87 -2.47 -5.78
N VAL A 81 0.44 -2.28 -5.62
CA VAL A 81 1.46 -3.30 -5.81
C VAL A 81 2.34 -3.34 -4.57
N LEU A 82 2.55 -4.53 -4.00
CA LEU A 82 3.47 -4.74 -2.89
C LEU A 82 4.63 -5.64 -3.34
N THR A 83 5.85 -5.13 -3.25
CA THR A 83 7.07 -5.94 -3.42
C THR A 83 7.71 -6.21 -2.06
N ALA A 84 7.89 -7.50 -1.77
CA ALA A 84 8.47 -8.01 -0.53
C ALA A 84 9.41 -9.19 -0.84
N THR A 85 10.36 -8.93 -1.72
CA THR A 85 11.24 -9.90 -2.35
C THR A 85 12.67 -9.75 -1.85
N ASN A 86 13.44 -10.81 -2.04
CA ASN A 86 14.87 -10.80 -1.76
C ASN A 86 15.68 -10.79 -3.09
N SER A 87 15.16 -10.19 -4.15
CA SER A 87 15.81 -10.20 -5.46
C SER A 87 17.05 -9.29 -5.53
N ALA A 88 18.08 -9.72 -6.24
CA ALA A 88 19.26 -8.88 -6.52
C ALA A 88 19.02 -7.90 -7.69
N THR A 89 18.06 -8.21 -8.55
CA THR A 89 17.69 -7.43 -9.73
C THR A 89 16.22 -7.04 -9.68
N PRO A 90 15.83 -5.91 -10.27
CA PRO A 90 14.43 -5.48 -10.29
C PRO A 90 13.48 -6.61 -10.68
N VAL A 91 12.38 -6.73 -9.94
CA VAL A 91 11.30 -7.70 -10.21
C VAL A 91 10.09 -7.00 -10.84
N LEU A 92 10.00 -5.69 -10.67
CA LEU A 92 8.96 -4.84 -11.20
C LEU A 92 9.52 -4.04 -12.38
N ASN A 93 8.80 -4.08 -13.51
CA ASN A 93 9.06 -3.22 -14.65
C ASN A 93 8.13 -2.01 -14.57
N GLY A 94 8.72 -0.81 -14.52
CA GLY A 94 7.97 0.43 -14.41
C GLY A 94 7.00 0.66 -15.58
N ASP A 95 7.22 0.08 -16.76
CA ASP A 95 6.30 0.19 -17.91
C ASP A 95 5.02 -0.65 -17.77
N ASP A 96 5.03 -1.67 -16.91
CA ASP A 96 3.88 -2.56 -16.69
C ASP A 96 2.90 -2.00 -15.64
N LEU A 97 3.22 -0.86 -15.01
CA LEU A 97 2.38 -0.21 -14.01
C LEU A 97 1.22 0.58 -14.61
N GLU A 98 0.06 0.45 -13.99
CA GLU A 98 -1.10 1.32 -14.18
C GLU A 98 -0.78 2.78 -13.83
N GLU A 99 -1.42 3.73 -14.51
CA GLU A 99 -1.08 5.16 -14.44
C GLU A 99 -1.18 5.77 -13.04
N ASP A 100 -2.09 5.27 -12.21
CA ASP A 100 -2.34 5.76 -10.84
C ASP A 100 -1.91 4.76 -9.75
N ALA A 101 -1.10 3.75 -10.08
CA ALA A 101 -0.76 2.68 -9.13
C ALA A 101 -0.02 3.18 -7.87
N LEU A 102 -0.35 2.60 -6.71
CA LEU A 102 0.45 2.72 -5.50
C LEU A 102 1.43 1.54 -5.40
N VAL A 103 2.73 1.82 -5.49
CA VAL A 103 3.79 0.83 -5.34
C VAL A 103 4.38 0.91 -3.93
N MET A 104 4.28 -0.16 -3.17
CA MET A 104 4.90 -0.34 -1.86
C MET A 104 6.07 -1.32 -1.99
N SER A 105 7.28 -0.89 -1.66
CA SER A 105 8.47 -1.74 -1.75
C SER A 105 9.18 -1.85 -0.41
N LEU A 106 9.39 -3.09 0.04
CA LEU A 106 9.89 -3.42 1.38
C LEU A 106 11.33 -3.96 1.41
N GLY A 107 11.96 -4.17 0.25
CA GLY A 107 13.33 -4.67 0.16
C GLY A 107 14.38 -3.65 0.59
N ALA A 108 15.32 -4.04 1.44
CA ALA A 108 16.15 -3.12 2.23
C ALA A 108 17.67 -3.30 2.14
N LEU A 109 18.19 -3.97 1.10
CA LEU A 109 19.63 -4.19 0.97
C LEU A 109 20.24 -3.32 -0.15
N PRO A 110 21.41 -2.68 0.06
CA PRO A 110 22.02 -1.79 -0.94
C PRO A 110 22.32 -2.48 -2.27
N THR A 111 22.58 -3.79 -2.21
CA THR A 111 22.89 -4.65 -3.36
C THR A 111 21.65 -5.26 -4.00
N ARG A 112 20.46 -5.00 -3.47
CA ARG A 112 19.20 -5.59 -3.92
C ARG A 112 18.28 -4.52 -4.46
N ARG A 113 17.49 -4.94 -5.44
CA ARG A 113 16.58 -4.05 -6.15
C ARG A 113 15.29 -4.78 -6.46
N GLU A 114 14.18 -4.17 -6.08
CA GLU A 114 12.84 -4.62 -6.44
C GLU A 114 12.25 -3.79 -7.58
N LEU A 115 12.61 -2.52 -7.65
CA LEU A 115 12.08 -1.53 -8.58
C LEU A 115 13.16 -1.15 -9.59
N ASP A 116 12.78 -1.05 -10.86
CA ASP A 116 13.65 -0.54 -11.89
C ASP A 116 13.71 0.99 -11.89
N LEU A 117 14.64 1.55 -12.68
CA LEU A 117 14.74 3.01 -12.85
C LEU A 117 13.48 3.61 -13.46
N ARG A 118 12.82 2.85 -14.35
CA ARG A 118 11.62 3.28 -15.06
C ARG A 118 10.47 3.57 -14.09
N THR A 119 10.37 2.80 -13.01
CA THR A 119 9.41 3.05 -11.93
C THR A 119 9.60 4.46 -11.37
N PHE A 120 10.84 4.84 -11.03
CA PHE A 120 11.13 6.18 -10.50
C PHE A 120 10.93 7.29 -11.54
N GLU A 121 11.27 7.05 -12.80
CA GLU A 121 11.04 8.01 -13.90
C GLU A 121 9.56 8.36 -14.09
N ARG A 122 8.65 7.40 -13.85
CA ARG A 122 7.20 7.58 -13.99
C ARG A 122 6.51 8.03 -12.69
N THR A 123 7.20 7.98 -11.56
CA THR A 123 6.61 8.23 -10.25
C THR A 123 6.34 9.73 -10.05
N SER A 124 5.12 10.08 -9.64
CA SER A 124 4.73 11.44 -9.30
C SER A 124 5.02 11.82 -7.85
N PHE A 125 5.17 10.82 -6.96
CA PHE A 125 5.45 11.05 -5.54
C PHE A 125 6.18 9.87 -4.89
N VAL A 126 7.25 10.17 -4.14
CA VAL A 126 7.99 9.19 -3.35
C VAL A 126 7.89 9.51 -1.87
N CYS A 127 7.48 8.52 -1.09
CA CYS A 127 7.46 8.54 0.36
C CYS A 127 8.30 7.40 0.90
N ALA A 128 9.03 7.64 1.98
CA ALA A 128 9.79 6.64 2.70
C ALA A 128 9.36 6.56 4.16
N ASP A 129 9.64 5.44 4.83
CA ASP A 129 9.56 5.38 6.30
C ASP A 129 10.54 6.37 6.94
N ARG A 130 11.79 6.33 6.51
CA ARG A 130 12.86 7.25 6.90
C ARG A 130 13.79 7.50 5.71
N ARG A 131 13.78 8.74 5.21
CA ARG A 131 14.63 9.20 4.10
C ARG A 131 16.09 8.86 4.34
N ALA A 132 16.61 9.18 5.53
CA ALA A 132 18.01 8.96 5.88
C ALA A 132 18.44 7.48 5.85
N SER A 133 17.50 6.54 5.99
CA SER A 133 17.76 5.09 5.89
C SER A 133 17.66 4.62 4.45
N VAL A 134 16.58 4.97 3.73
CA VAL A 134 16.38 4.49 2.34
C VAL A 134 17.51 4.94 1.40
N VAL A 135 18.07 6.14 1.57
CA VAL A 135 19.18 6.62 0.73
C VAL A 135 20.50 5.86 0.95
N LYS A 136 20.59 5.05 2.01
CA LYS A 136 21.78 4.24 2.34
C LYS A 136 21.55 2.74 2.15
N GLU A 137 20.31 2.29 2.29
CA GLU A 137 19.96 0.87 2.42
C GLU A 137 19.14 0.34 1.25
N ALA A 138 18.31 1.17 0.61
CA ALA A 138 17.48 0.73 -0.49
C ALA A 138 18.23 0.82 -1.83
N GLY A 139 18.71 -0.31 -2.37
CA GLY A 139 19.44 -0.33 -3.64
C GLY A 139 18.67 0.31 -4.81
N ASP A 140 17.34 0.23 -4.82
CA ASP A 140 16.47 0.89 -5.80
C ASP A 140 16.63 2.42 -5.76
N VAL A 141 16.55 2.97 -4.54
CA VAL A 141 16.66 4.42 -4.29
C VAL A 141 18.09 4.90 -4.52
N ILE A 142 19.09 4.14 -4.06
CA ILE A 142 20.51 4.46 -4.27
C ILE A 142 20.82 4.56 -5.76
N GLU A 143 20.37 3.60 -6.56
CA GLU A 143 20.57 3.64 -8.01
C GLU A 143 19.79 4.80 -8.66
N ALA A 144 18.56 5.07 -8.22
CA ALA A 144 17.76 6.20 -8.72
C ALA A 144 18.43 7.56 -8.45
N LEU A 145 18.94 7.77 -7.23
CA LEU A 145 19.72 8.96 -6.86
C LEU A 145 21.01 9.06 -7.69
N ARG A 146 21.75 7.96 -7.83
CA ARG A 146 23.01 7.92 -8.60
C ARG A 146 22.80 8.27 -10.07
N ARG A 147 21.64 7.92 -10.63
CA ARG A 147 21.25 8.23 -12.02
C ARG A 147 20.61 9.61 -12.18
N GLY A 148 20.28 10.28 -11.08
CA GLY A 148 19.63 11.59 -11.08
C GLY A 148 18.15 11.56 -11.48
N VAL A 149 17.51 10.38 -11.49
CA VAL A 149 16.06 10.26 -11.75
C VAL A 149 15.22 10.57 -10.51
N LEU A 150 15.85 10.60 -9.33
CA LEU A 150 15.27 10.99 -8.06
C LEU A 150 16.27 11.91 -7.34
N ARG A 151 15.78 12.93 -6.64
CA ARG A 151 16.61 13.72 -5.70
C ARG A 151 16.22 13.42 -4.26
N GLU A 152 17.19 13.49 -3.35
CA GLU A 152 16.99 13.19 -1.93
C GLU A 152 15.98 14.14 -1.25
N ASP A 153 15.90 15.38 -1.68
CA ASP A 153 14.94 16.38 -1.17
C ASP A 153 13.50 16.15 -1.65
N GLU A 154 13.30 15.34 -2.71
CA GLU A 154 11.97 14.97 -3.20
C GLU A 154 11.32 13.88 -2.34
N ILE A 155 12.13 13.05 -1.68
CA ILE A 155 11.66 11.93 -0.85
C ILE A 155 10.96 12.48 0.40
N ALA A 156 9.64 12.31 0.48
CA ALA A 156 8.86 12.55 1.70
C ALA A 156 9.16 11.48 2.75
N GLU A 157 8.98 11.83 4.03
CA GLU A 157 8.89 10.84 5.09
C GLU A 157 7.43 10.61 5.50
N LEU A 158 7.08 9.36 5.83
CA LEU A 158 5.73 8.98 6.23
C LEU A 158 5.17 9.83 7.39
N PRO A 159 5.96 10.21 8.42
CA PRO A 159 5.49 11.13 9.45
C PRO A 159 5.08 12.51 8.92
N GLU A 160 5.71 13.02 7.85
CA GLU A 160 5.34 14.30 7.25
C GLU A 160 3.97 14.22 6.56
N VAL A 161 3.72 13.10 5.88
CA VAL A 161 2.44 12.81 5.22
C VAL A 161 1.33 12.63 6.26
N VAL A 162 1.57 11.82 7.29
CA VAL A 162 0.59 11.55 8.36
C VAL A 162 0.25 12.81 9.15
N ARG A 163 1.21 13.70 9.39
CA ARG A 163 0.99 14.97 10.09
C ARG A 163 0.41 16.07 9.20
N GLY A 164 0.31 15.84 7.89
CA GLY A 164 -0.17 16.82 6.92
C GLY A 164 0.83 17.95 6.61
N SER A 165 2.11 17.80 6.98
CA SER A 165 3.16 18.78 6.62
C SER A 165 3.69 18.58 5.20
N LYS A 166 3.43 17.43 4.58
CA LYS A 166 3.67 17.18 3.15
C LYS A 166 2.46 16.47 2.56
N GLU A 167 1.78 17.14 1.63
CA GLU A 167 0.62 16.56 0.95
C GLU A 167 1.07 15.57 -0.14
N PRO A 168 0.55 14.34 -0.18
CA PRO A 168 0.85 13.40 -1.23
C PRO A 168 0.15 13.82 -2.53
N VAL A 169 0.83 13.64 -3.66
CA VAL A 169 0.17 13.73 -4.97
C VAL A 169 -0.83 12.58 -5.09
N THR A 170 -2.03 12.86 -5.59
CA THR A 170 -3.12 11.86 -5.66
C THR A 170 -3.29 11.21 -7.03
N SER A 171 -2.61 11.74 -8.05
CA SER A 171 -2.58 11.23 -9.43
C SER A 171 -1.17 10.82 -9.83
N GLY A 172 -1.06 9.89 -10.77
CA GLY A 172 0.21 9.28 -11.16
C GLY A 172 0.63 8.15 -10.22
N ILE A 173 1.68 7.44 -10.64
CA ILE A 173 2.30 6.37 -9.86
C ILE A 173 2.91 6.95 -8.59
N ARG A 174 2.66 6.31 -7.45
CA ARG A 174 3.18 6.72 -6.14
C ARG A 174 4.00 5.60 -5.56
N VAL A 175 5.17 5.91 -5.02
CA VAL A 175 6.06 4.93 -4.40
C VAL A 175 6.14 5.17 -2.91
N TYR A 176 5.85 4.13 -2.13
CA TYR A 176 6.23 4.03 -0.73
C TYR A 176 7.41 3.06 -0.60
N LYS A 177 8.54 3.53 -0.07
CA LYS A 177 9.72 2.69 0.20
C LYS A 177 9.91 2.51 1.70
N SER A 178 10.00 1.25 2.13
CA SER A 178 10.34 0.92 3.52
C SER A 178 11.63 0.11 3.57
N VAL A 179 12.47 0.43 4.54
CA VAL A 179 13.65 -0.38 4.94
C VAL A 179 13.58 -0.80 6.41
N GLY A 180 12.65 -0.22 7.17
CA GLY A 180 12.51 -0.42 8.61
C GLY A 180 13.41 0.51 9.41
N PHE A 181 12.98 0.81 10.64
CA PHE A 181 13.84 1.47 11.62
C PHE A 181 13.48 1.03 13.04
N ALA A 182 14.51 0.87 13.88
CA ALA A 182 14.41 0.24 15.19
C ALA A 182 13.36 0.84 16.14
N ALA A 183 12.97 2.10 15.95
CA ALA A 183 11.95 2.71 16.80
C ALA A 183 10.56 2.11 16.57
N ILE A 184 10.26 1.59 15.36
CA ILE A 184 9.03 0.84 15.10
C ILE A 184 9.00 -0.45 15.92
N ASP A 185 10.09 -1.21 15.88
CA ASP A 185 10.21 -2.47 16.64
C ASP A 185 10.09 -2.24 18.14
N LEU A 186 10.77 -1.20 18.66
CA LEU A 186 10.70 -0.84 20.07
C LEU A 186 9.28 -0.43 20.48
N PHE A 187 8.61 0.38 19.67
CA PHE A 187 7.23 0.80 19.93
C PHE A 187 6.30 -0.40 20.02
N PHE A 188 6.29 -1.27 19.01
CA PHE A 188 5.42 -2.45 19.02
C PHE A 188 5.79 -3.43 20.14
N SER A 189 7.08 -3.62 20.42
CA SER A 189 7.55 -4.50 21.51
C SER A 189 7.04 -4.02 22.87
N LEU A 190 7.10 -2.71 23.14
CA LEU A 190 6.57 -2.14 24.39
C LEU A 190 5.05 -2.32 24.49
N ARG A 191 4.31 -2.05 23.41
CA ARG A 191 2.85 -2.23 23.39
C ARG A 191 2.44 -3.69 23.58
N LEU A 192 3.13 -4.62 22.92
CA LEU A 192 2.89 -6.05 23.09
C LEU A 192 3.24 -6.51 24.51
N TYR A 193 4.32 -5.98 25.09
CA TYR A 193 4.70 -6.27 26.47
C TYR A 193 3.65 -5.79 27.47
N GLU A 194 3.15 -4.56 27.34
CA GLU A 194 2.06 -4.02 28.17
C GLU A 194 0.81 -4.90 28.08
N MET A 195 0.39 -5.24 26.85
CA MET A 195 -0.75 -6.13 26.62
C MET A 195 -0.55 -7.53 27.21
N ALA A 196 0.67 -8.07 27.14
CA ALA A 196 1.00 -9.37 27.70
C ALA A 196 0.92 -9.35 29.23
N ARG A 197 1.40 -8.28 29.89
CA ARG A 197 1.25 -8.09 31.33
C ARG A 197 -0.22 -8.04 31.74
N ASP A 198 -1.03 -7.22 31.06
CA ASP A 198 -2.45 -7.07 31.37
C ASP A 198 -3.22 -8.38 31.20
N ARG A 199 -2.85 -9.17 30.19
CA ARG A 199 -3.47 -10.47 29.88
C ARG A 199 -2.83 -11.65 30.63
N LYS A 200 -1.81 -11.40 31.46
CA LYS A 200 -1.03 -12.44 32.16
C LYS A 200 -0.48 -13.51 31.23
N VAL A 201 0.00 -13.10 30.05
CA VAL A 201 0.66 -13.95 29.06
C VAL A 201 2.17 -13.76 29.16
N GLY A 202 2.93 -14.85 29.20
CA GLY A 202 4.39 -14.82 29.28
C GLY A 202 4.93 -15.61 30.47
N ARG A 203 6.25 -15.52 30.69
CA ARG A 203 6.96 -16.18 31.78
C ARG A 203 8.03 -15.26 32.34
N GLU A 204 8.09 -15.15 33.66
CA GLU A 204 9.20 -14.49 34.35
C GLU A 204 10.42 -15.41 34.37
N VAL A 205 11.59 -14.83 34.09
CA VAL A 205 12.88 -15.52 34.04
C VAL A 205 13.88 -14.67 34.83
N GLU A 206 14.64 -15.30 35.72
CA GLU A 206 15.74 -14.66 36.43
C GLU A 206 16.95 -14.51 35.48
N LEU A 207 17.56 -13.33 35.47
CA LEU A 207 18.71 -13.00 34.62
C LEU A 207 20.03 -13.12 35.38
#